data_AF-C8NAG5-F1
#
_entry.id   AF-C8NAG5-F1
#
_cell.length_a   1.000
_cell.length_b   1.000
_cell.length_c   1.000
_cell.angle_alpha   90.00
_cell.angle_beta   90.00
_cell.angle_gamma   90.00
#
_symmetry.space_group_name_H-M   'P 1'
#
loop_
_entity.id
_entity.type
_entity.pdbx_description
1 polymer ?
#
loop_
_entity_poly.entity_id
_entity_poly.type
_entity_poly.pdbx_seq_one_letter_code
_entity_poly.pdbx_strand_id
1 'polypeptide(L)'
;MTPNLPQLLTQTQGIYQLNLANVDPVPGIPGMPDAASLGLVTHDPAFLRILQNLPEYRDRLPYTGTAITANPNRYGDLSNNAAYGSGATVGTPYTDFSRSIGDRYYNYHLVADMVARNTGYRYLKGYHDDASQFAALTAAGNSFRERYQIAPGVSLTAEQAKHLDQDMILMVDRTFTLPDGRQVTRQVPQLYARIQPDELDTSRPTIGANRIDLSGSGTLNNNGSIGGRDSLSLQYQNITNRGTLTSDHGNVHARDTFDGKGGTINAGKYFSATAGKTFNFQPQTSDIDGSADRAANRSYHSAHQIEDSGRLKRYATGSTVILGGAKETNLKATQLDLGDKSSRTIISGDKVNLGAEYTHDVKMDDQGGSNYHYRYHGEDQGVETTGDGALSVSASAGKLTVNAAKLNSGKNRVQLYGAKGIDVTHGEIIDKEVTSSNHKGGGLF
;
A
#
# COMPACT_ATOMS: atom_id res chain seq x y z
N MET A 1 13.64 21.13 -45.93
CA MET A 1 12.21 20.74 -45.98
C MET A 1 11.95 19.82 -44.82
N THR A 2 11.49 20.41 -43.72
CA THR A 2 11.02 19.75 -42.50
C THR A 2 9.51 19.57 -42.62
N PRO A 3 8.94 18.37 -42.37
CA PRO A 3 7.51 18.25 -42.14
C PRO A 3 7.21 18.62 -40.68
N ASN A 4 6.38 19.63 -40.51
CA ASN A 4 5.80 20.03 -39.22
C ASN A 4 4.90 18.90 -38.66
N LEU A 5 5.09 18.57 -37.38
CA LEU A 5 4.12 17.82 -36.58
C LEU A 5 3.15 18.81 -35.91
N PRO A 6 1.84 18.52 -35.86
CA PRO A 6 0.87 19.38 -35.18
C PRO A 6 1.04 19.31 -33.66
N GLN A 7 0.97 20.48 -33.02
CA GLN A 7 0.82 20.61 -31.58
C GLN A 7 -0.53 20.01 -31.15
N LEU A 8 -0.52 19.17 -30.10
CA LEU A 8 -1.72 18.82 -29.37
C LEU A 8 -1.52 19.01 -27.87
N LEU A 9 -2.52 19.66 -27.30
CA LEU A 9 -2.66 20.18 -25.94
C LEU A 9 -2.91 19.07 -24.91
N THR A 10 -2.28 19.26 -23.74
CA THR A 10 -2.71 18.98 -22.36
C THR A 10 -3.69 17.85 -22.00
N GLN A 11 -3.30 17.13 -20.93
CA GLN A 11 -4.08 16.34 -19.97
C GLN A 11 -4.54 14.92 -20.38
N THR A 12 -3.72 13.93 -19.99
CA THR A 12 -4.24 12.65 -19.49
C THR A 12 -3.37 12.13 -18.34
N GLN A 13 -4.01 11.86 -17.20
CA GLN A 13 -3.42 11.23 -16.02
C GLN A 13 -2.90 9.83 -16.38
N GLY A 14 -1.59 9.61 -16.26
CA GLY A 14 -0.99 8.28 -16.39
C GLY A 14 -1.21 7.48 -15.10
N ILE A 15 -2.13 6.51 -15.12
CA ILE A 15 -2.42 5.60 -13.99
C ILE A 15 -1.50 4.35 -14.03
N TYR A 16 -0.30 4.48 -14.61
CA TYR A 16 0.71 3.42 -14.63
C TYR A 16 1.91 3.90 -13.82
N GLN A 17 1.89 3.67 -12.51
CA GLN A 17 3.14 3.69 -11.76
C GLN A 17 3.89 2.41 -12.08
N LEU A 18 4.86 2.51 -12.99
CA LEU A 18 5.90 1.50 -13.13
C LEU A 18 6.64 1.42 -11.79
N ASN A 19 6.63 0.25 -11.15
CA ASN A 19 7.56 0.00 -10.05
C ASN A 19 8.96 -0.09 -10.66
N LEU A 20 9.79 0.96 -10.45
CA LEU A 20 11.18 0.97 -10.91
C LEU A 20 12.02 -0.14 -10.26
N ALA A 21 11.57 -0.81 -9.19
CA ALA A 21 12.24 -2.02 -8.71
C ALA A 21 12.08 -3.23 -9.67
N ASN A 22 11.13 -3.16 -10.61
CA ASN A 22 10.95 -4.15 -11.69
C ASN A 22 11.63 -3.72 -13.01
N VAL A 23 12.32 -2.57 -13.00
CA VAL A 23 13.21 -2.08 -14.07
C VAL A 23 14.60 -2.04 -13.45
N ASP A 24 15.44 -3.06 -13.70
CA ASP A 24 16.73 -3.29 -13.01
C ASP A 24 17.48 -2.00 -12.61
N PRO A 25 17.91 -1.84 -11.34
CA PRO A 25 19.18 -1.19 -11.11
C PRO A 25 20.29 -2.07 -11.69
N VAL A 26 21.16 -1.46 -12.49
CA VAL A 26 22.42 -2.05 -12.97
C VAL A 26 23.20 -2.61 -11.77
N PRO A 27 23.80 -3.82 -11.84
CA PRO A 27 24.64 -4.33 -10.78
C PRO A 27 25.79 -3.36 -10.47
N GLY A 28 26.00 -3.04 -9.20
CA GLY A 28 27.26 -2.39 -8.79
C GLY A 28 28.43 -3.34 -9.04
N ILE A 29 29.42 -2.89 -9.81
CA ILE A 29 30.74 -3.56 -9.98
C ILE A 29 31.82 -2.60 -9.40
N PRO A 30 33.02 -3.08 -9.03
CA PRO A 30 33.58 -3.03 -7.69
C PRO A 30 34.51 -1.84 -7.45
N GLY A 31 34.53 -1.35 -6.20
CA GLY A 31 35.45 -0.30 -5.74
C GLY A 31 35.34 -0.03 -4.24
N MET A 32 36.01 -0.86 -3.43
CA MET A 32 36.57 -0.58 -2.08
C MET A 32 35.62 -0.51 -0.85
N PRO A 33 36.15 -0.67 0.40
CA PRO A 33 37.19 -1.62 0.86
C PRO A 33 36.92 -2.20 2.30
N ASP A 34 37.62 -3.29 2.62
CA ASP A 34 38.06 -3.77 3.94
C ASP A 34 37.04 -4.04 5.08
N ALA A 35 36.60 -5.30 5.18
CA ALA A 35 36.67 -6.06 6.45
C ALA A 35 36.53 -7.58 6.23
N ALA A 36 37.65 -8.28 6.43
CA ALA A 36 37.85 -9.70 6.74
C ALA A 36 36.94 -10.76 6.07
N SER A 37 37.51 -11.43 5.08
CA SER A 37 37.04 -12.69 4.51
C SER A 37 37.06 -13.84 5.53
N LEU A 38 35.87 -14.31 5.93
CA LEU A 38 35.60 -15.70 6.28
C LEU A 38 34.13 -16.01 5.91
N GLY A 39 33.96 -16.61 4.72
CA GLY A 39 32.73 -17.32 4.32
C GLY A 39 31.57 -16.43 3.85
N LEU A 40 31.36 -16.36 2.52
CA LEU A 40 30.01 -16.15 2.00
C LEU A 40 29.14 -17.31 2.49
N VAL A 41 28.31 -17.05 3.49
CA VAL A 41 27.18 -17.92 3.81
C VAL A 41 25.98 -17.40 3.04
N THR A 42 25.81 -17.88 1.81
CA THR A 42 24.58 -17.68 1.05
C THR A 42 23.56 -18.72 1.50
N HIS A 43 22.55 -18.29 2.26
CA HIS A 43 21.39 -19.13 2.61
C HIS A 43 20.34 -19.21 1.47
N ASP A 44 20.78 -19.23 0.21
CA ASP A 44 19.88 -19.46 -0.92
C ASP A 44 20.06 -20.89 -1.46
N PRO A 45 19.17 -21.83 -1.09
CA PRO A 45 19.21 -23.20 -1.61
C PRO A 45 18.98 -23.31 -3.13
N ALA A 46 18.61 -22.23 -3.84
CA ALA A 46 18.33 -22.23 -5.28
C ALA A 46 19.57 -21.98 -6.16
N PHE A 47 20.54 -21.16 -5.71
CA PHE A 47 21.82 -21.03 -6.41
C PHE A 47 22.58 -22.37 -6.44
N LEU A 48 22.48 -23.13 -5.34
CA LEU A 48 23.00 -24.49 -5.25
C LEU A 48 22.34 -25.45 -6.26
N ARG A 49 21.06 -25.28 -6.60
CA ARG A 49 20.36 -26.12 -7.59
C ARG A 49 20.77 -25.83 -9.04
N ILE A 50 20.98 -24.56 -9.38
CA ILE A 50 21.51 -24.17 -10.71
C ILE A 50 22.91 -24.77 -10.90
N LEU A 51 23.74 -24.73 -9.86
CA LEU A 51 25.06 -25.35 -9.87
C LEU A 51 24.99 -26.88 -9.91
N GLN A 52 24.13 -27.54 -9.12
CA GLN A 52 23.97 -29.01 -9.12
C GLN A 52 23.54 -29.61 -10.47
N ASN A 53 22.84 -28.83 -11.30
CA ASN A 53 22.38 -29.25 -12.63
C ASN A 53 23.43 -29.01 -13.73
N LEU A 54 24.56 -28.36 -13.42
CA LEU A 54 25.70 -28.26 -14.33
C LEU A 54 26.62 -29.48 -14.13
N PRO A 55 27.00 -30.22 -15.20
CA PRO A 55 27.81 -31.44 -15.10
C PRO A 55 29.12 -31.25 -14.31
N GLU A 56 29.69 -30.05 -14.35
CA GLU A 56 30.97 -29.67 -13.75
C GLU A 56 30.91 -29.49 -12.21
N TYR A 57 29.72 -29.28 -11.65
CA TYR A 57 29.51 -28.90 -10.25
C TYR A 57 28.70 -29.91 -9.44
N ARG A 58 28.13 -30.91 -10.12
CA ARG A 58 27.31 -31.98 -9.53
C ARG A 58 28.00 -32.72 -8.39
N ASP A 59 29.32 -32.92 -8.48
CA ASP A 59 30.11 -33.71 -7.52
C ASP A 59 30.97 -32.87 -6.55
N ARG A 60 30.93 -31.53 -6.67
CA ARG A 60 31.87 -30.63 -5.97
C ARG A 60 31.24 -29.79 -4.85
N LEU A 61 29.92 -29.88 -4.64
CA LEU A 61 29.22 -29.08 -3.64
C LEU A 61 28.94 -29.90 -2.37
N PRO A 62 29.23 -29.36 -1.17
CA PRO A 62 28.95 -30.07 0.08
C PRO A 62 27.43 -30.25 0.26
N TYR A 63 27.01 -31.50 0.45
CA TYR A 63 25.65 -31.85 0.87
C TYR A 63 25.38 -31.23 2.25
N THR A 64 24.69 -30.10 2.31
CA THR A 64 24.17 -29.57 3.57
C THR A 64 22.85 -30.28 3.89
N GLY A 65 22.91 -31.12 4.92
CA GLY A 65 21.83 -32.00 5.34
C GLY A 65 20.61 -31.25 5.87
N THR A 66 19.52 -31.29 5.11
CA THR A 66 18.20 -31.82 5.49
C THR A 66 17.29 -31.55 4.31
N ALA A 67 17.20 -32.53 3.41
CA ALA A 67 16.18 -32.51 2.39
C ALA A 67 14.81 -32.57 3.10
N ILE A 68 13.96 -31.56 2.89
CA ILE A 68 12.51 -31.82 2.92
C ILE A 68 12.32 -32.92 1.87
N THR A 69 12.06 -34.13 2.33
CA THR A 69 11.97 -35.33 1.51
C THR A 69 11.02 -35.08 0.36
N ALA A 70 11.58 -34.96 -0.85
CA ALA A 70 10.81 -34.99 -2.07
C ALA A 70 10.05 -36.31 -2.08
N ASN A 71 8.73 -36.22 -2.30
CA ASN A 71 7.92 -37.38 -2.65
C ASN A 71 8.65 -38.17 -3.77
N PRO A 72 9.04 -39.44 -3.55
CA PRO A 72 9.90 -40.21 -4.46
C PRO A 72 9.31 -40.43 -5.87
N ASN A 73 8.02 -40.15 -6.07
CA ASN A 73 7.33 -40.39 -7.35
C ASN A 73 7.34 -39.22 -8.34
N ARG A 74 8.17 -38.17 -8.15
CA ARG A 74 8.20 -37.00 -9.05
C ARG A 74 9.19 -37.07 -10.22
N TYR A 75 9.98 -38.13 -10.35
CA TYR A 75 10.98 -38.30 -11.42
C TYR A 75 10.51 -39.15 -12.62
N GLY A 76 9.23 -39.54 -12.67
CA GLY A 76 8.69 -40.28 -13.83
C GLY A 76 8.76 -39.50 -15.16
N ASP A 77 8.78 -38.16 -15.11
CA ASP A 77 8.76 -37.28 -16.28
C ASP A 77 10.16 -36.83 -16.77
N LEU A 78 11.24 -37.32 -16.15
CA LEU A 78 12.61 -37.02 -16.57
C LEU A 78 13.34 -38.24 -17.16
N SER A 79 12.64 -39.35 -17.41
CA SER A 79 13.22 -40.45 -18.17
C SER A 79 13.34 -40.06 -19.64
N ASN A 80 14.52 -40.29 -20.22
CA ASN A 80 14.93 -40.03 -21.60
C ASN A 80 14.13 -40.87 -22.63
N ASN A 81 12.81 -40.74 -22.62
CA ASN A 81 11.98 -41.16 -23.70
C ASN A 81 11.08 -39.98 -24.06
N ALA A 82 11.37 -39.36 -25.21
CA ALA A 82 10.45 -38.47 -25.88
C ALA A 82 9.15 -39.25 -26.18
N ALA A 83 8.26 -39.33 -25.20
CA ALA A 83 6.90 -39.73 -25.42
C ALA A 83 6.15 -38.49 -25.93
N TYR A 84 6.03 -38.43 -27.26
CA TYR A 84 4.89 -37.82 -27.93
C TYR A 84 3.63 -38.01 -27.07
N GLY A 85 3.09 -36.92 -26.53
CA GLY A 85 1.87 -36.95 -25.73
C GLY A 85 2.04 -36.62 -24.25
N SER A 86 2.76 -35.55 -23.89
CA SER A 86 2.55 -34.93 -22.57
C SER A 86 1.17 -34.30 -22.56
N GLY A 87 0.26 -34.88 -21.76
CA GLY A 87 -1.11 -34.45 -21.49
C GLY A 87 -1.51 -33.11 -22.06
N ALA A 88 -2.16 -33.17 -23.23
CA ALA A 88 -3.07 -32.13 -23.67
C ALA A 88 -4.24 -32.09 -22.66
N THR A 89 -4.05 -31.38 -21.55
CA THR A 89 -5.18 -30.65 -20.99
C THR A 89 -5.43 -29.52 -21.97
N VAL A 90 -6.43 -29.73 -22.83
CA VAL A 90 -6.88 -28.77 -23.84
C VAL A 90 -7.05 -27.40 -23.16
N GLY A 91 -6.21 -26.43 -23.53
CA GLY A 91 -6.38 -25.02 -23.13
C GLY A 91 -5.17 -24.29 -22.53
N THR A 92 -4.11 -24.96 -22.06
CA THR A 92 -2.91 -24.25 -21.54
C THR A 92 -1.84 -24.07 -22.63
N PRO A 93 -1.46 -22.83 -23.01
CA PRO A 93 -0.37 -22.61 -23.95
C PRO A 93 0.95 -23.19 -23.41
N TYR A 94 1.62 -24.00 -24.22
CA TYR A 94 2.90 -24.62 -23.89
C TYR A 94 4.00 -23.56 -23.82
N THR A 95 4.59 -23.37 -22.63
CA THR A 95 5.81 -22.58 -22.47
C THR A 95 7.00 -23.53 -22.37
N ASP A 96 7.97 -23.37 -23.27
CA ASP A 96 9.22 -24.13 -23.24
C ASP A 96 10.13 -23.62 -22.10
N PHE A 97 10.33 -24.44 -21.08
CA PHE A 97 11.19 -24.12 -19.93
C PHE A 97 12.66 -24.53 -20.14
N SER A 98 13.02 -25.18 -21.25
CA SER A 98 14.40 -25.65 -21.50
C SER A 98 15.44 -24.53 -21.52
N ARG A 99 15.02 -23.31 -21.91
CA ARG A 99 15.84 -22.09 -21.94
C ARG A 99 15.64 -21.19 -20.72
N SER A 100 14.74 -21.55 -19.81
CA SER A 100 14.39 -20.75 -18.63
C SER A 100 15.44 -20.88 -17.52
N ILE A 101 15.47 -19.90 -16.62
CA ILE A 101 16.31 -19.83 -15.42
C ILE A 101 16.08 -20.99 -14.44
N GLY A 102 14.98 -21.72 -14.60
CA GLY A 102 14.68 -22.91 -13.82
C GLY A 102 13.58 -23.76 -14.45
N ASP A 103 13.19 -24.80 -13.74
CA ASP A 103 12.05 -25.62 -14.13
C ASP A 103 10.71 -24.85 -14.01
N ARG A 104 9.63 -25.49 -14.41
CA ARG A 104 8.28 -24.92 -14.33
C ARG A 104 7.92 -24.46 -12.91
N TYR A 105 8.24 -25.27 -11.90
CA TYR A 105 7.91 -24.97 -10.50
C TYR A 105 8.64 -23.71 -10.02
N TYR A 106 9.92 -23.57 -10.37
CA TYR A 106 10.69 -22.38 -10.04
C TYR A 106 10.10 -21.11 -10.65
N ASN A 107 9.74 -21.14 -11.93
CA ASN A 107 9.15 -19.99 -12.61
C ASN A 107 7.79 -19.59 -12.01
N TYR A 108 6.99 -20.58 -11.62
CA TYR A 108 5.71 -20.35 -10.94
C TYR A 108 5.90 -19.63 -9.60
N HIS A 109 6.86 -20.11 -8.80
CA HIS A 109 7.20 -19.46 -7.53
C HIS A 109 7.76 -18.05 -7.71
N LEU A 110 8.66 -17.87 -8.67
CA LEU A 110 9.25 -16.57 -8.96
C LEU A 110 8.18 -15.54 -9.34
N VAL A 111 7.21 -15.95 -10.15
CA VAL A 111 6.07 -15.11 -10.52
C VAL A 111 5.16 -14.82 -9.33
N ALA A 112 4.84 -15.83 -8.52
CA ALA A 112 4.05 -15.64 -7.31
C ALA A 112 4.72 -14.64 -6.34
N ASP A 113 6.04 -14.69 -6.20
CA ASP A 113 6.81 -13.76 -5.37
C ASP A 113 6.82 -12.35 -5.96
N MET A 114 6.95 -12.20 -7.28
CA MET A 114 6.83 -10.90 -7.97
C MET A 114 5.45 -10.28 -7.76
N VAL A 115 4.39 -11.09 -7.87
CA VAL A 115 3.01 -10.64 -7.60
C VAL A 115 2.87 -10.24 -6.13
N ALA A 116 3.33 -11.07 -5.19
CA ALA A 116 3.25 -10.79 -3.76
C ALA A 116 3.99 -9.51 -3.36
N ARG A 117 5.15 -9.23 -3.95
CA ARG A 117 5.90 -7.99 -3.70
C ARG A 117 5.22 -6.75 -4.28
N ASN A 118 4.52 -6.88 -5.40
CA ASN A 118 3.84 -5.76 -6.04
C ASN A 118 2.48 -5.47 -5.41
N THR A 119 1.71 -6.50 -5.05
CA THR A 119 0.30 -6.35 -4.67
C THR A 119 0.02 -6.68 -3.21
N GLY A 120 0.98 -7.31 -2.51
CA GLY A 120 0.81 -7.88 -1.17
C GLY A 120 0.00 -9.17 -1.12
N TYR A 121 -0.37 -9.74 -2.27
CA TYR A 121 -1.18 -10.95 -2.37
C TYR A 121 -0.42 -12.01 -3.17
N ARG A 122 -0.64 -13.29 -2.86
CA ARG A 122 0.01 -14.39 -3.62
C ARG A 122 -0.36 -14.39 -5.11
N TYR A 123 -1.58 -14.00 -5.43
CA TYR A 123 -2.12 -14.05 -6.79
C TYR A 123 -2.66 -12.69 -7.23
N LEU A 124 -2.67 -12.44 -8.53
CA LEU A 124 -3.45 -11.36 -9.14
C LEU A 124 -4.95 -11.67 -9.02
N LYS A 125 -5.78 -10.66 -9.17
CA LYS A 125 -7.23 -10.80 -9.04
C LYS A 125 -7.77 -11.75 -10.10
N GLY A 126 -8.63 -12.69 -9.69
CA GLY A 126 -9.21 -13.71 -10.58
C GLY A 126 -8.40 -15.00 -10.71
N TYR A 127 -7.21 -15.09 -10.09
CA TYR A 127 -6.39 -16.30 -10.09
C TYR A 127 -6.34 -16.97 -8.72
N HIS A 128 -6.19 -18.30 -8.73
CA HIS A 128 -6.25 -19.15 -7.53
C HIS A 128 -5.14 -20.22 -7.47
N ASP A 129 -4.37 -20.40 -8.54
CA ASP A 129 -3.27 -21.35 -8.61
C ASP A 129 -2.15 -20.82 -9.51
N ASP A 130 -0.92 -21.29 -9.26
CA ASP A 130 0.25 -20.77 -9.94
C ASP A 130 0.26 -21.10 -11.45
N ALA A 131 -0.30 -22.26 -11.84
CA ALA A 131 -0.24 -22.73 -13.22
C ALA A 131 -1.19 -21.95 -14.14
N SER A 132 -2.43 -21.73 -13.72
CA SER A 132 -3.41 -20.95 -14.47
C SER A 132 -2.98 -19.48 -14.60
N GLN A 133 -2.48 -18.89 -13.51
CA GLN A 133 -1.95 -17.53 -13.50
C GLN A 133 -0.78 -17.39 -14.47
N PHE A 134 0.22 -18.29 -14.36
CA PHE A 134 1.38 -18.24 -15.24
C PHE A 134 0.98 -18.38 -16.71
N ALA A 135 0.11 -19.35 -17.03
CA ALA A 135 -0.35 -19.59 -18.40
C ALA A 135 -1.09 -18.38 -18.98
N ALA A 136 -2.01 -17.78 -18.21
CA ALA A 136 -2.77 -16.62 -18.65
C ALA A 136 -1.89 -15.38 -18.84
N LEU A 137 -1.00 -15.09 -17.89
CA LEU A 137 -0.08 -13.95 -17.98
C LEU A 137 0.93 -14.11 -19.12
N THR A 138 1.39 -15.34 -19.39
CA THR A 138 2.28 -15.63 -20.52
C THR A 138 1.54 -15.50 -21.85
N ALA A 139 0.28 -15.96 -21.92
CA ALA A 139 -0.56 -15.79 -23.11
C ALA A 139 -0.80 -14.30 -23.43
N ALA A 140 -1.12 -13.51 -22.41
CA ALA A 140 -1.26 -12.06 -22.53
C ALA A 140 0.04 -11.41 -23.02
N GLY A 141 1.18 -11.85 -22.49
CA GLY A 141 2.50 -11.40 -22.90
C GLY A 141 2.83 -11.72 -24.36
N ASN A 142 2.55 -12.94 -24.80
CA ASN A 142 2.75 -13.35 -26.20
C ASN A 142 1.85 -12.56 -27.15
N SER A 143 0.58 -12.36 -26.80
CA SER A 143 -0.34 -11.54 -27.60
C SER A 143 0.14 -10.09 -27.72
N PHE A 144 0.65 -9.51 -26.63
CA PHE A 144 1.23 -8.17 -26.65
C PHE A 144 2.47 -8.13 -27.56
N ARG A 145 3.37 -9.11 -27.45
CA ARG A 145 4.58 -9.19 -28.27
C ARG A 145 4.26 -9.32 -29.76
N GLU A 146 3.27 -10.12 -30.14
CA GLU A 146 2.81 -10.25 -31.53
C GLU A 146 2.27 -8.93 -32.06
N ARG A 147 1.43 -8.25 -31.27
CA ARG A 147 0.81 -6.97 -31.66
C ARG A 147 1.84 -5.86 -31.87
N TYR A 148 2.84 -5.77 -30.99
CA TYR A 148 3.85 -4.72 -31.01
C TYR A 148 5.18 -5.16 -31.65
N GLN A 149 5.21 -6.33 -32.28
CA GLN A 149 6.37 -6.90 -32.98
C GLN A 149 7.65 -6.97 -32.11
N ILE A 150 7.49 -7.35 -30.84
CA ILE A 150 8.59 -7.44 -29.88
C ILE A 150 9.26 -8.82 -29.95
N ALA A 151 10.56 -8.82 -30.24
CA ALA A 151 11.35 -10.03 -30.37
C ALA A 151 11.36 -10.89 -29.08
N PRO A 152 11.49 -12.23 -29.19
CA PRO A 152 11.63 -13.10 -28.02
C PRO A 152 12.83 -12.74 -27.17
N GLY A 153 12.70 -12.81 -25.84
CA GLY A 153 13.78 -12.50 -24.92
C GLY A 153 13.97 -11.01 -24.65
N VAL A 154 13.22 -10.11 -25.28
CA VAL A 154 13.36 -8.65 -25.11
C VAL A 154 12.37 -8.11 -24.07
N SER A 155 12.85 -7.29 -23.14
CA SER A 155 12.03 -6.56 -22.18
C SER A 155 11.32 -5.35 -22.81
N LEU A 156 10.27 -4.85 -22.18
CA LEU A 156 9.60 -3.64 -22.64
C LEU A 156 10.43 -2.40 -22.32
N THR A 157 10.46 -1.47 -23.26
CA THR A 157 10.83 -0.08 -22.99
C THR A 157 9.74 0.64 -22.20
N ALA A 158 10.08 1.76 -21.55
CA ALA A 158 9.10 2.57 -20.81
C ALA A 158 7.94 3.03 -21.71
N GLU A 159 8.22 3.37 -22.97
CA GLU A 159 7.18 3.79 -23.92
C GLU A 159 6.26 2.64 -24.33
N GLN A 160 6.79 1.43 -24.54
CA GLN A 160 5.97 0.25 -24.79
C GLN A 160 5.12 -0.13 -23.56
N ALA A 161 5.67 0.04 -22.35
CA ALA A 161 4.93 -0.22 -21.12
C ALA A 161 3.70 0.70 -20.93
N LYS A 162 3.68 1.90 -21.54
CA LYS A 162 2.49 2.78 -21.52
C LYS A 162 1.30 2.19 -22.29
N HIS A 163 1.55 1.23 -23.18
CA HIS A 163 0.51 0.58 -23.98
C HIS A 163 -0.08 -0.68 -23.32
N LEU A 164 0.33 -1.01 -22.09
CA LEU A 164 -0.19 -2.17 -21.35
C LEU A 164 -1.68 -2.00 -21.07
N ASP A 165 -2.51 -2.91 -21.55
CA ASP A 165 -3.96 -2.93 -21.31
C ASP A 165 -4.40 -3.98 -20.28
N GLN A 166 -3.57 -4.99 -20.03
CA GLN A 166 -3.76 -6.05 -19.06
C GLN A 166 -2.43 -6.49 -18.41
N ASP A 167 -2.53 -7.20 -17.29
CA ASP A 167 -1.36 -7.74 -16.61
C ASP A 167 -0.78 -8.92 -17.41
N MET A 168 0.55 -9.04 -17.46
CA MET A 168 1.22 -10.05 -18.26
C MET A 168 2.64 -10.36 -17.80
N ILE A 169 3.20 -11.45 -18.34
CA ILE A 169 4.60 -11.82 -18.16
C ILE A 169 5.27 -11.94 -19.52
N LEU A 170 6.49 -11.41 -19.63
CA LEU A 170 7.39 -11.70 -20.73
C LEU A 170 8.58 -12.52 -20.24
N MET A 171 8.94 -13.57 -20.98
CA MET A 171 10.19 -14.28 -20.78
C MET A 171 11.33 -13.48 -21.43
N VAL A 172 12.21 -12.90 -20.61
CA VAL A 172 13.30 -12.02 -21.04
C VAL A 172 14.65 -12.69 -20.87
N ASP A 173 15.55 -12.54 -21.84
CA ASP A 173 16.90 -13.09 -21.77
C ASP A 173 17.73 -12.25 -20.78
N ARG A 174 18.31 -12.92 -19.78
CA ARG A 174 19.24 -12.33 -18.80
C ARG A 174 20.53 -13.15 -18.80
N THR A 175 21.66 -12.45 -18.77
CA THR A 175 23.00 -13.06 -18.70
C THR A 175 23.50 -13.03 -17.26
N PHE A 176 23.85 -14.21 -16.75
CA PHE A 176 24.35 -14.41 -15.39
C PHE A 176 25.83 -14.81 -15.45
N THR A 177 26.64 -14.23 -14.56
CA THR A 177 28.04 -14.64 -14.36
C THR A 177 28.08 -15.67 -13.23
N LEU A 178 28.54 -16.87 -13.54
CA LEU A 178 28.72 -17.98 -12.59
C LEU A 178 29.98 -17.75 -11.72
N PRO A 179 30.13 -18.47 -10.59
CA PRO A 179 31.29 -18.30 -9.69
C PRO A 179 32.65 -18.56 -10.34
N ASP A 180 32.69 -19.33 -11.42
CA ASP A 180 33.87 -19.61 -12.24
C ASP A 180 34.16 -18.53 -13.29
N GLY A 181 33.36 -17.45 -13.33
CA GLY A 181 33.47 -16.37 -14.30
C GLY A 181 32.77 -16.66 -15.64
N ARG A 182 32.19 -17.85 -15.83
CA ARG A 182 31.47 -18.18 -17.07
C ARG A 182 30.14 -17.42 -17.15
N GLN A 183 29.81 -16.93 -18.34
CA GLN A 183 28.53 -16.29 -18.59
C GLN A 183 27.51 -17.27 -19.16
N VAL A 184 26.28 -17.20 -18.66
CA VAL A 184 25.17 -18.05 -19.10
C VAL A 184 23.93 -17.18 -19.29
N THR A 185 23.33 -17.25 -20.48
CA THR A 185 22.05 -16.56 -20.76
C THR A 185 20.88 -17.51 -20.52
N ARG A 186 19.87 -17.03 -19.79
CA ARG A 186 18.62 -17.74 -19.49
C ARG A 186 17.42 -16.82 -19.58
N GLN A 187 16.26 -17.38 -19.90
CA GLN A 187 14.99 -16.67 -19.89
C GLN A 187 14.44 -16.58 -18.47
N VAL A 188 14.07 -15.37 -18.06
CA VAL A 188 13.50 -15.07 -16.74
C VAL A 188 12.11 -14.46 -16.97
N PRO A 189 11.07 -14.87 -16.23
CA PRO A 189 9.78 -14.21 -16.29
C PRO A 189 9.91 -12.80 -15.72
N GLN A 190 9.43 -11.81 -16.46
CA GLN A 190 9.32 -10.43 -15.99
C GLN A 190 7.84 -10.04 -15.96
N LEU A 191 7.34 -9.72 -14.77
CA LEU A 191 5.95 -9.32 -14.53
C LEU A 191 5.73 -7.85 -14.87
N TYR A 192 4.70 -7.58 -15.67
CA TYR A 192 4.16 -6.26 -15.94
C TYR A 192 2.71 -6.26 -15.45
N ALA A 193 2.48 -5.63 -14.30
CA ALA A 193 1.16 -5.56 -13.67
C ALA A 193 0.87 -4.14 -13.19
N ARG A 194 -0.41 -3.76 -13.20
CA ARG A 194 -0.86 -2.47 -12.66
C ARG A 194 -1.21 -2.58 -11.20
N ILE A 195 -0.73 -1.62 -10.40
CA ILE A 195 -1.16 -1.51 -9.00
C ILE A 195 -2.62 -1.07 -8.97
N GLN A 196 -3.45 -1.85 -8.30
CA GLN A 196 -4.88 -1.55 -8.13
C GLN A 196 -5.14 -0.85 -6.78
N PRO A 197 -6.19 -0.01 -6.66
CA PRO A 197 -6.50 0.67 -5.41
C PRO A 197 -6.88 -0.26 -4.24
N ASP A 198 -7.17 -1.54 -4.50
CA ASP A 198 -7.45 -2.59 -3.50
C ASP A 198 -6.19 -3.37 -3.06
N GLU A 199 -5.02 -3.04 -3.60
CA GLU A 199 -3.76 -3.70 -3.25
C GLU A 199 -3.13 -3.14 -1.96
N LEU A 200 -2.21 -3.93 -1.38
CA LEU A 200 -1.57 -3.60 -0.11
C LEU A 200 -0.31 -2.80 -0.32
N ASP A 201 -0.05 -1.89 0.60
CA ASP A 201 1.23 -1.18 0.68
C ASP A 201 2.32 -2.15 1.19
N THR A 202 3.10 -2.69 0.25
CA THR A 202 4.18 -3.65 0.52
C THR A 202 5.46 -3.00 1.03
N SER A 203 5.51 -1.67 1.15
CA SER A 203 6.62 -0.98 1.84
C SER A 203 6.56 -1.15 3.36
N ARG A 204 5.42 -1.63 3.89
CA ARG A 204 5.18 -1.90 5.31
C ARG A 204 4.92 -3.40 5.53
N PRO A 205 5.07 -3.92 6.77
CA PRO A 205 4.69 -5.29 7.09
C PRO A 205 3.27 -5.60 6.62
N THR A 206 3.11 -6.67 5.84
CA THR A 206 1.86 -6.94 5.12
C THR A 206 1.39 -8.38 5.33
N ILE A 207 0.09 -8.54 5.57
CA ILE A 207 -0.63 -9.82 5.59
C ILE A 207 -1.74 -9.74 4.53
N GLY A 208 -1.59 -10.48 3.43
CA GLY A 208 -2.56 -10.50 2.36
C GLY A 208 -3.02 -11.91 2.01
N ALA A 209 -4.33 -12.10 1.88
CA ALA A 209 -4.94 -13.31 1.33
C ALA A 209 -6.24 -12.96 0.60
N ASN A 210 -6.81 -13.91 -0.15
CA ASN A 210 -8.16 -13.71 -0.70
C ASN A 210 -9.19 -13.61 0.43
N ARG A 211 -9.03 -14.44 1.46
CA ARG A 211 -9.91 -14.48 2.63
C ARG A 211 -9.08 -14.56 3.90
N ILE A 212 -9.35 -13.68 4.84
CA ILE A 212 -8.76 -13.69 6.18
C ILE A 212 -9.89 -13.80 7.19
N ASP A 213 -9.80 -14.77 8.10
CA ASP A 213 -10.66 -14.88 9.26
C ASP A 213 -9.79 -15.10 10.49
N LEU A 214 -9.73 -14.09 11.36
CA LEU A 214 -8.92 -14.10 12.58
C LEU A 214 -9.80 -13.71 13.76
N SER A 215 -9.71 -14.49 14.83
CA SER A 215 -10.39 -14.18 16.08
C SER A 215 -9.50 -14.46 17.29
N GLY A 216 -9.74 -13.72 18.36
CA GLY A 216 -9.00 -13.87 19.61
C GLY A 216 -9.67 -13.18 20.80
N SER A 217 -9.22 -13.52 22.01
CA SER A 217 -9.68 -12.91 23.26
C SER A 217 -8.81 -11.73 23.73
N GLY A 218 -7.70 -11.47 23.04
CA GLY A 218 -6.78 -10.38 23.37
C GLY A 218 -6.95 -9.16 22.46
N THR A 219 -5.85 -8.42 22.32
CA THR A 219 -5.77 -7.23 21.46
C THR A 219 -5.09 -7.55 20.14
N LEU A 220 -5.69 -7.17 19.02
CA LEU A 220 -5.01 -7.10 17.72
C LEU A 220 -4.34 -5.72 17.60
N ASN A 221 -3.02 -5.69 17.40
CA ASN A 221 -2.27 -4.46 17.13
C ASN A 221 -1.79 -4.47 15.68
N ASN A 222 -2.41 -3.68 14.82
CA ASN A 222 -2.01 -3.53 13.42
C ASN A 222 -1.29 -2.20 13.18
N ASN A 223 -0.03 -2.26 12.75
CA ASN A 223 0.78 -1.11 12.32
C ASN A 223 1.18 -1.20 10.82
N GLY A 224 0.71 -2.25 10.12
CA GLY A 224 1.02 -2.53 8.73
C GLY A 224 -0.25 -2.69 7.90
N SER A 225 -0.21 -3.47 6.83
CA SER A 225 -1.36 -3.70 5.95
C SER A 225 -1.94 -5.09 6.17
N ILE A 226 -3.23 -5.18 6.51
CA ILE A 226 -3.98 -6.45 6.56
C ILE A 226 -5.08 -6.40 5.49
N GLY A 227 -5.00 -7.32 4.54
CA GLY A 227 -5.86 -7.35 3.37
C GLY A 227 -6.51 -8.69 3.12
N GLY A 228 -7.83 -8.75 3.16
CA GLY A 228 -8.60 -9.88 2.65
C GLY A 228 -9.27 -9.47 1.34
N ARG A 229 -8.70 -9.82 0.17
CA ARG A 229 -9.16 -9.27 -1.12
C ARG A 229 -10.66 -9.45 -1.31
N ASP A 230 -11.18 -10.64 -1.06
CA ASP A 230 -12.62 -10.92 -1.09
C ASP A 230 -13.26 -10.62 0.27
N SER A 231 -12.66 -11.11 1.36
CA SER A 231 -13.23 -10.98 2.70
C SER A 231 -12.19 -10.85 3.81
N LEU A 232 -12.45 -9.96 4.76
CA LEU A 232 -11.66 -9.77 5.98
C LEU A 232 -12.58 -9.85 7.20
N SER A 233 -12.45 -10.89 8.01
CA SER A 233 -13.13 -11.06 9.30
C SER A 233 -12.10 -10.93 10.42
N LEU A 234 -12.25 -9.93 11.29
CA LEU A 234 -11.40 -9.72 12.46
C LEU A 234 -12.29 -9.60 13.71
N GLN A 235 -12.13 -10.51 14.67
CA GLN A 235 -12.94 -10.54 15.89
C GLN A 235 -12.09 -10.64 17.15
N TYR A 236 -11.82 -9.51 17.80
CA TYR A 236 -10.93 -9.44 18.97
C TYR A 236 -11.60 -8.78 20.16
N GLN A 237 -11.02 -8.88 21.34
CA GLN A 237 -11.49 -8.10 22.49
C GLN A 237 -11.27 -6.62 22.24
N ASN A 238 -10.05 -6.26 21.82
CA ASN A 238 -9.68 -4.92 21.40
C ASN A 238 -8.95 -4.95 20.06
N ILE A 239 -9.08 -3.89 19.27
CA ILE A 239 -8.37 -3.72 18.01
C ILE A 239 -7.74 -2.34 18.01
N THR A 240 -6.42 -2.27 17.87
CA THR A 240 -5.68 -1.04 17.59
C THR A 240 -5.24 -1.09 16.13
N ASN A 241 -5.66 -0.11 15.33
CA ASN A 241 -5.29 0.00 13.92
C ASN A 241 -4.59 1.33 13.62
N ARG A 242 -3.26 1.28 13.46
CA ARG A 242 -2.43 2.39 12.96
C ARG A 242 -2.00 2.21 11.51
N GLY A 243 -2.27 1.03 10.95
CA GLY A 243 -1.99 0.71 9.55
C GLY A 243 -3.26 0.69 8.70
N THR A 244 -3.27 -0.16 7.68
CA THR A 244 -4.38 -0.29 6.73
C THR A 244 -5.13 -1.60 6.93
N LEU A 245 -6.46 -1.52 6.96
CA LEU A 245 -7.36 -2.67 6.79
C LEU A 245 -8.08 -2.54 5.45
N THR A 246 -8.03 -3.56 4.60
CA THR A 246 -8.68 -3.52 3.28
C THR A 246 -9.40 -4.82 2.92
N SER A 247 -10.58 -4.70 2.30
CA SER A 247 -11.36 -5.84 1.81
C SER A 247 -12.55 -5.44 0.94
N ASP A 248 -12.97 -6.31 0.02
CA ASP A 248 -14.24 -6.13 -0.71
C ASP A 248 -15.43 -6.31 0.24
N HIS A 249 -15.34 -7.27 1.16
CA HIS A 249 -16.32 -7.53 2.22
C HIS A 249 -15.61 -7.64 3.58
N GLY A 250 -15.48 -6.50 4.27
CA GLY A 250 -14.87 -6.42 5.59
C GLY A 250 -15.88 -6.50 6.74
N ASN A 251 -15.56 -7.30 7.76
CA ASN A 251 -16.22 -7.31 9.06
C ASN A 251 -15.18 -7.31 10.19
N VAL A 252 -14.93 -6.14 10.75
CA VAL A 252 -13.98 -5.90 11.83
C VAL A 252 -14.77 -5.54 13.07
N HIS A 253 -14.70 -6.38 14.09
CA HIS A 253 -15.45 -6.21 15.32
C HIS A 253 -14.56 -6.36 16.55
N ALA A 254 -14.52 -5.31 17.36
CA ALA A 254 -13.93 -5.35 18.70
C ALA A 254 -15.03 -5.52 19.76
N ARG A 255 -14.92 -6.52 20.64
CA ARG A 255 -15.93 -6.72 21.70
C ARG A 255 -16.00 -5.52 22.66
N ASP A 256 -14.85 -4.91 22.94
CA ASP A 256 -14.74 -3.73 23.78
C ASP A 256 -14.36 -2.49 22.97
N THR A 257 -13.11 -2.39 22.52
CA THR A 257 -12.58 -1.14 21.98
C THR A 257 -11.95 -1.31 20.60
N PHE A 258 -12.38 -0.50 19.64
CA PHE A 258 -11.66 -0.27 18.39
C PHE A 258 -10.98 1.10 18.48
N ASP A 259 -9.67 1.15 18.23
CA ASP A 259 -8.85 2.37 18.26
C ASP A 259 -8.05 2.53 16.97
N GLY A 260 -8.57 3.35 16.05
CA GLY A 260 -7.94 3.67 14.77
C GLY A 260 -7.16 5.00 14.82
N LYS A 261 -5.92 4.99 15.31
CA LYS A 261 -5.07 6.21 15.38
C LYS A 261 -4.23 6.37 14.12
N GLY A 262 -4.56 7.34 13.27
CA GLY A 262 -3.89 7.53 11.96
C GLY A 262 -4.09 6.35 10.99
N GLY A 263 -4.93 5.38 11.36
CA GLY A 263 -5.16 4.18 10.57
C GLY A 263 -6.07 4.44 9.37
N THR A 264 -5.93 3.60 8.34
CA THR A 264 -6.78 3.61 7.15
C THR A 264 -7.70 2.39 7.12
N ILE A 265 -8.96 2.62 6.78
CA ILE A 265 -9.90 1.60 6.30
C ILE A 265 -10.09 1.84 4.80
N ASN A 266 -9.73 0.86 3.97
CA ASN A 266 -9.90 0.91 2.53
C ASN A 266 -10.99 -0.08 2.11
N ALA A 267 -12.18 0.44 1.81
CA ALA A 267 -13.39 -0.36 1.63
C ALA A 267 -13.70 -0.65 0.16
N GLY A 268 -13.99 -1.91 -0.16
CA GLY A 268 -14.67 -2.28 -1.40
C GLY A 268 -16.18 -2.18 -1.25
N LYS A 269 -16.94 -3.19 -1.69
CA LYS A 269 -18.42 -3.13 -1.69
C LYS A 269 -19.06 -3.02 -0.32
N TYR A 270 -18.51 -3.69 0.69
CA TYR A 270 -19.02 -3.66 2.04
C TYR A 270 -17.89 -3.63 3.06
N PHE A 271 -17.96 -2.73 4.04
CA PHE A 271 -17.02 -2.75 5.16
C PHE A 271 -17.69 -2.31 6.46
N SER A 272 -17.63 -3.15 7.48
CA SER A 272 -18.13 -2.83 8.82
C SER A 272 -16.96 -2.84 9.80
N ALA A 273 -16.71 -1.72 10.47
CA ALA A 273 -15.77 -1.60 11.59
C ALA A 273 -16.55 -1.17 12.83
N THR A 274 -16.67 -2.06 13.81
CA THR A 274 -17.54 -1.85 14.97
C THR A 274 -16.88 -2.20 16.29
N ALA A 275 -17.41 -1.64 17.37
CA ALA A 275 -16.99 -1.97 18.72
C ALA A 275 -18.17 -2.10 19.69
N GLY A 276 -18.04 -2.86 20.77
CA GLY A 276 -19.12 -2.98 21.77
C GLY A 276 -19.17 -1.86 22.81
N LYS A 277 -18.03 -1.31 23.22
CA LYS A 277 -17.95 -0.22 24.23
C LYS A 277 -17.55 1.10 23.58
N THR A 278 -16.38 1.14 22.96
CA THR A 278 -15.82 2.39 22.43
C THR A 278 -15.25 2.19 21.04
N PHE A 279 -15.66 3.02 20.10
CA PHE A 279 -15.07 3.11 18.78
C PHE A 279 -14.38 4.46 18.64
N ASN A 280 -13.05 4.46 18.50
CA ASN A 280 -12.26 5.66 18.28
C ASN A 280 -11.66 5.62 16.87
N PHE A 281 -11.81 6.70 16.14
CA PHE A 281 -11.11 6.94 14.89
C PHE A 281 -10.53 8.34 14.93
N GLN A 282 -9.23 8.44 15.12
CA GLN A 282 -8.58 9.66 15.59
C GLN A 282 -7.24 9.88 14.88
N PRO A 283 -6.69 11.09 14.87
CA PRO A 283 -5.39 11.31 14.25
C PRO A 283 -4.27 10.67 15.09
N GLN A 284 -3.14 10.46 14.43
CA GLN A 284 -1.83 10.45 15.06
C GLN A 284 -1.28 11.87 15.02
N THR A 285 -0.80 12.36 16.16
CA THR A 285 -0.28 13.72 16.33
C THR A 285 1.15 13.69 16.83
N SER A 286 1.90 14.76 16.56
CA SER A 286 3.20 15.00 17.16
C SER A 286 3.39 16.44 17.57
N ASP A 287 4.32 16.64 18.49
CA ASP A 287 4.69 17.94 19.03
C ASP A 287 6.14 18.27 18.67
N ILE A 288 6.38 19.54 18.34
CA ILE A 288 7.71 20.15 18.23
C ILE A 288 7.85 21.09 19.41
N ASP A 289 8.86 20.85 20.25
CA ASP A 289 9.12 21.63 21.46
C ASP A 289 10.25 22.64 21.23
N GLY A 290 9.88 23.92 21.10
CA GLY A 290 10.80 25.06 21.02
C GLY A 290 11.04 25.75 22.37
N SER A 291 10.61 25.16 23.49
CA SER A 291 10.62 25.82 24.80
C SER A 291 12.02 26.22 25.28
N ALA A 292 13.05 25.41 25.01
CA ALA A 292 14.43 25.70 25.41
C ALA A 292 14.99 26.93 24.69
N ASP A 293 14.78 27.04 23.37
CA ASP A 293 15.20 28.20 22.59
C ASP A 293 14.41 29.45 22.96
N ARG A 294 13.11 29.30 23.21
CA ARG A 294 12.25 30.37 23.71
C ARG A 294 12.75 30.90 25.06
N ALA A 295 13.14 30.02 25.99
CA ALA A 295 13.68 30.40 27.29
C ALA A 295 15.05 31.11 27.17
N ALA A 296 15.82 30.78 26.14
CA ALA A 296 17.10 31.42 25.82
C ALA A 296 16.96 32.71 24.99
N ASN A 297 15.73 33.19 24.73
CA ASN A 297 15.44 34.32 23.83
C ASN A 297 16.06 34.17 22.43
N ARG A 298 16.06 32.95 21.88
CA ARG A 298 16.52 32.66 20.51
C ARG A 298 15.34 32.45 19.57
N SER A 299 15.63 32.37 18.26
CA SER A 299 14.69 31.83 17.28
C SER A 299 14.22 30.44 17.72
N TYR A 300 12.91 30.19 17.65
CA TYR A 300 12.33 28.93 18.08
C TYR A 300 11.18 28.51 17.17
N HIS A 301 10.94 27.20 17.11
CA HIS A 301 9.80 26.60 16.45
C HIS A 301 9.10 25.68 17.44
N SER A 302 7.79 25.86 17.61
CA SER A 302 6.95 24.95 18.37
C SER A 302 5.68 24.66 17.61
N ALA A 303 5.22 23.41 17.62
CA ALA A 303 4.04 23.01 16.89
C ALA A 303 3.36 21.79 17.53
N HIS A 304 2.07 21.63 17.24
CA HIS A 304 1.24 20.45 17.47
C HIS A 304 0.56 20.17 16.15
N GLN A 305 0.88 19.03 15.55
CA GLN A 305 0.52 18.72 14.17
C GLN A 305 -0.09 17.33 14.06
N ILE A 306 -0.96 17.16 13.07
CA ILE A 306 -1.48 15.85 12.67
C ILE A 306 -0.47 15.23 11.69
N GLU A 307 0.08 14.08 12.05
CA GLU A 307 0.95 13.30 11.15
C GLU A 307 0.10 12.49 10.18
N ASP A 308 -0.93 11.83 10.71
CA ASP A 308 -1.85 11.00 9.95
C ASP A 308 -3.27 11.12 10.53
N SER A 309 -4.24 11.51 9.70
CA SER A 309 -5.66 11.43 10.07
C SER A 309 -6.14 9.99 10.07
N GLY A 310 -7.19 9.68 10.84
CA GLY A 310 -8.00 8.48 10.57
C GLY A 310 -8.67 8.61 9.20
N ARG A 311 -8.53 7.62 8.31
CA ARG A 311 -9.01 7.71 6.92
C ARG A 311 -9.93 6.57 6.52
N LEU A 312 -11.12 6.89 6.02
CA LEU A 312 -11.91 5.98 5.21
C LEU A 312 -11.63 6.28 3.73
N LYS A 313 -11.14 5.28 2.99
CA LYS A 313 -11.00 5.27 1.53
C LYS A 313 -11.95 4.24 0.93
N ARG A 314 -12.29 4.40 -0.35
CA ARG A 314 -13.08 3.43 -1.10
C ARG A 314 -12.45 3.14 -2.45
N TYR A 315 -12.63 1.91 -2.93
CA TYR A 315 -12.19 1.51 -4.28
C TYR A 315 -13.30 0.84 -5.10
N ALA A 316 -14.48 0.64 -4.53
CA ALA A 316 -15.65 0.13 -5.25
C ALA A 316 -16.74 1.21 -5.33
N THR A 317 -17.63 1.06 -6.31
CA THR A 317 -18.86 1.85 -6.42
C THR A 317 -20.00 1.15 -5.68
N GLY A 318 -21.00 1.91 -5.26
CA GLY A 318 -22.15 1.38 -4.52
C GLY A 318 -21.78 0.81 -3.15
N SER A 319 -20.67 1.27 -2.59
CA SER A 319 -20.10 0.71 -1.37
C SER A 319 -20.90 1.08 -0.13
N THR A 320 -21.16 0.12 0.75
CA THR A 320 -21.74 0.37 2.09
C THR A 320 -20.67 0.26 3.16
N VAL A 321 -20.48 1.33 3.95
CA VAL A 321 -19.56 1.33 5.09
C VAL A 321 -20.31 1.63 6.38
N ILE A 322 -20.00 0.86 7.43
CA ILE A 322 -20.53 1.04 8.78
C ILE A 322 -19.35 1.24 9.73
N LEU A 323 -19.37 2.35 10.48
CA LEU A 323 -18.40 2.67 11.52
C LEU A 323 -19.14 2.85 12.86
N GLY A 324 -18.52 2.43 13.95
CA GLY A 324 -19.06 2.62 15.30
C GLY A 324 -19.83 1.42 15.84
N GLY A 325 -21.14 1.52 16.01
CA GLY A 325 -21.97 0.50 16.66
C GLY A 325 -21.68 0.31 18.15
N ALA A 326 -20.97 1.28 18.77
CA ALA A 326 -20.49 1.22 20.14
C ALA A 326 -21.34 2.07 21.09
N LYS A 327 -21.18 1.89 22.40
CA LYS A 327 -21.79 2.82 23.37
C LYS A 327 -21.30 4.25 23.14
N GLU A 328 -20.01 4.42 22.88
CA GLU A 328 -19.42 5.71 22.54
C GLU A 328 -18.65 5.59 21.22
N THR A 329 -19.06 6.36 20.22
CA THR A 329 -18.36 6.42 18.92
C THR A 329 -17.76 7.80 18.74
N ASN A 330 -16.44 7.87 18.67
CA ASN A 330 -15.66 9.10 18.59
C ASN A 330 -14.86 9.13 17.29
N LEU A 331 -15.15 10.09 16.43
CA LEU A 331 -14.33 10.43 15.27
C LEU A 331 -13.71 11.80 15.55
N LYS A 332 -12.39 11.93 15.45
CA LYS A 332 -11.67 13.19 15.66
C LYS A 332 -10.74 13.42 14.47
N ALA A 333 -10.76 14.62 13.87
CA ALA A 333 -9.86 14.99 12.76
C ALA A 333 -9.70 13.89 11.68
N THR A 334 -10.82 13.30 11.24
CA THR A 334 -10.83 12.16 10.30
C THR A 334 -11.28 12.58 8.91
N GLN A 335 -10.77 11.91 7.89
CA GLN A 335 -11.17 12.10 6.49
C GLN A 335 -12.00 10.91 6.03
N LEU A 336 -13.22 11.17 5.56
CA LEU A 336 -14.14 10.13 5.13
C LEU A 336 -14.51 10.29 3.65
N ASP A 337 -14.04 9.37 2.82
CA ASP A 337 -14.57 9.19 1.47
C ASP A 337 -15.93 8.50 1.54
N LEU A 338 -16.98 9.21 1.12
CA LEU A 338 -18.34 8.69 1.07
C LEU A 338 -18.62 7.87 -0.20
N GLY A 339 -17.72 7.89 -1.18
CA GLY A 339 -17.84 7.18 -2.44
C GLY A 339 -18.74 7.89 -3.46
N ASP A 340 -19.22 7.15 -4.43
CA ASP A 340 -20.12 7.65 -5.47
C ASP A 340 -21.57 7.80 -4.99
N LYS A 341 -22.46 8.34 -5.84
CA LYS A 341 -23.87 8.58 -5.52
C LYS A 341 -24.70 7.36 -5.07
N SER A 342 -24.24 6.14 -5.35
CA SER A 342 -24.88 4.90 -4.90
C SER A 342 -24.29 4.34 -3.60
N SER A 343 -23.20 4.92 -3.12
CA SER A 343 -22.53 4.54 -1.88
C SER A 343 -23.25 5.09 -0.64
N ARG A 344 -23.07 4.40 0.49
CA ARG A 344 -23.61 4.79 1.80
C ARG A 344 -22.55 4.66 2.90
N THR A 345 -22.51 5.64 3.79
CA THR A 345 -21.74 5.61 5.05
C THR A 345 -22.69 5.74 6.22
N ILE A 346 -22.56 4.85 7.20
CA ILE A 346 -23.30 4.87 8.46
C ILE A 346 -22.32 4.99 9.60
N ILE A 347 -22.50 6.00 10.44
CA ILE A 347 -21.78 6.17 11.70
C ILE A 347 -22.82 6.08 12.81
N SER A 348 -22.63 5.18 13.77
CA SER A 348 -23.64 4.92 14.79
C SER A 348 -23.06 4.63 16.16
N GLY A 349 -23.80 4.90 17.22
CA GLY A 349 -23.50 4.50 18.58
C GLY A 349 -24.60 4.94 19.55
N ASP A 350 -24.50 4.59 20.83
CA ASP A 350 -25.43 5.15 21.83
C ASP A 350 -25.21 6.65 21.95
N LYS A 351 -23.94 7.09 21.95
CA LYS A 351 -23.52 8.46 21.70
C LYS A 351 -22.53 8.51 20.54
N VAL A 352 -22.54 9.65 19.83
CA VAL A 352 -21.61 9.89 18.72
C VAL A 352 -21.00 11.28 18.87
N ASN A 353 -19.68 11.35 18.79
CA ASN A 353 -18.91 12.58 18.84
C ASN A 353 -18.08 12.71 17.56
N LEU A 354 -18.39 13.73 16.75
CA LEU A 354 -17.57 14.16 15.62
C LEU A 354 -16.78 15.38 16.11
N GLY A 355 -15.55 15.13 16.58
CA GLY A 355 -14.69 16.13 17.21
C GLY A 355 -13.60 16.70 16.28
N ALA A 356 -12.89 17.68 16.81
CA ALA A 356 -11.76 18.34 16.16
C ALA A 356 -10.46 18.17 16.96
N GLU A 357 -9.33 18.18 16.27
CA GLU A 357 -7.99 18.30 16.85
C GLU A 357 -7.47 19.72 16.62
N TYR A 358 -7.10 20.41 17.69
CA TYR A 358 -6.54 21.76 17.57
C TYR A 358 -5.05 21.66 17.27
N THR A 359 -4.66 22.05 16.06
CA THR A 359 -3.27 22.11 15.62
C THR A 359 -2.74 23.53 15.70
N HIS A 360 -1.45 23.70 15.96
CA HIS A 360 -0.80 25.02 15.90
C HIS A 360 0.65 24.93 15.41
N ASP A 361 1.13 26.02 14.81
CA ASP A 361 2.53 26.25 14.41
C ASP A 361 2.95 27.63 14.89
N VAL A 362 4.09 27.68 15.58
CA VAL A 362 4.66 28.91 16.14
C VAL A 362 6.10 29.02 15.70
N LYS A 363 6.44 30.13 15.03
CA LYS A 363 7.80 30.44 14.61
C LYS A 363 8.19 31.81 15.08
N MET A 364 9.31 31.88 15.79
CA MET A 364 9.99 33.13 16.14
C MET A 364 11.34 33.12 15.44
N ASP A 365 11.59 34.16 14.65
CA ASP A 365 12.88 34.41 14.02
C ASP A 365 13.47 35.70 14.61
N ASP A 366 14.50 35.55 15.44
CA ASP A 366 15.31 36.67 15.94
C ASP A 366 16.38 37.03 14.89
N GLN A 367 16.28 38.23 14.36
CA GLN A 367 17.18 38.75 13.31
C GLN A 367 18.26 39.68 13.91
N GLY A 368 18.29 39.82 15.23
CA GLY A 368 19.23 40.67 15.95
C GLY A 368 18.89 42.16 15.87
N GLY A 369 19.48 42.97 16.74
CA GLY A 369 19.26 44.42 16.76
C GLY A 369 17.82 44.84 17.09
N SER A 370 17.10 44.01 17.86
CA SER A 370 15.66 44.14 18.15
C SER A 370 14.74 43.89 16.94
N ASN A 371 15.28 43.32 15.86
CA ASN A 371 14.50 42.86 14.71
C ASN A 371 14.05 41.43 14.96
N TYR A 372 12.76 41.18 14.78
CA TYR A 372 12.23 39.84 14.88
C TYR A 372 10.98 39.67 14.04
N HIS A 373 10.69 38.42 13.70
CA HIS A 373 9.47 38.03 13.03
C HIS A 373 8.83 36.84 13.77
N TYR A 374 7.64 37.07 14.31
CA TYR A 374 6.84 36.09 15.02
C TYR A 374 5.61 35.74 14.18
N ARG A 375 5.36 34.43 14.01
CA ARG A 375 4.14 33.90 13.41
C ARG A 375 3.53 32.83 14.31
N TYR A 376 2.23 32.88 14.41
CA TYR A 376 1.39 31.87 15.03
C TYR A 376 0.24 31.59 14.09
N HIS A 377 0.01 30.32 13.81
CA HIS A 377 -1.20 29.83 13.14
C HIS A 377 -1.75 28.68 13.98
N GLY A 378 -3.03 28.70 14.29
CA GLY A 378 -3.72 27.60 14.95
C GLY A 378 -5.10 27.37 14.35
N GLU A 379 -5.52 26.12 14.25
CA GLU A 379 -6.77 25.74 13.61
C GLU A 379 -7.33 24.44 14.22
N ASP A 380 -8.65 24.40 14.42
CA ASP A 380 -9.40 23.17 14.69
C ASP A 380 -9.60 22.33 13.41
N GLN A 381 -8.99 21.16 13.37
CA GLN A 381 -9.15 20.18 12.30
C GLN A 381 -10.24 19.17 12.66
N GLY A 382 -11.44 19.35 12.11
CA GLY A 382 -12.62 18.51 12.36
C GLY A 382 -12.71 17.24 11.50
N VAL A 383 -13.84 16.54 11.63
CA VAL A 383 -14.21 15.45 10.70
C VAL A 383 -14.59 16.04 9.35
N GLU A 384 -13.97 15.57 8.28
CA GLU A 384 -14.25 16.02 6.91
C GLU A 384 -14.75 14.87 6.05
N THR A 385 -15.82 15.11 5.29
CA THR A 385 -16.33 14.13 4.33
C THR A 385 -16.27 14.65 2.90
N THR A 386 -15.98 13.73 1.97
CA THR A 386 -15.91 14.01 0.54
C THR A 386 -16.67 12.94 -0.24
N GLY A 387 -16.92 13.19 -1.53
CA GLY A 387 -17.64 12.27 -2.40
C GLY A 387 -19.14 12.56 -2.46
N ASP A 388 -19.81 11.77 -3.30
CA ASP A 388 -21.22 11.94 -3.64
C ASP A 388 -22.12 10.93 -2.90
N GLY A 389 -21.59 10.05 -2.04
CA GLY A 389 -22.37 9.02 -1.34
C GLY A 389 -23.14 9.53 -0.12
N ALA A 390 -24.24 8.86 0.25
CA ALA A 390 -25.09 9.26 1.36
C ALA A 390 -24.42 9.05 2.73
N LEU A 391 -24.58 9.99 3.64
CA LEU A 391 -24.04 9.93 5.00
C LEU A 391 -25.19 9.90 6.03
N SER A 392 -25.15 8.94 6.95
CA SER A 392 -26.05 8.87 8.10
C SER A 392 -25.24 8.78 9.39
N VAL A 393 -25.46 9.70 10.33
CA VAL A 393 -24.84 9.73 11.65
C VAL A 393 -25.93 9.66 12.71
N SER A 394 -25.87 8.68 13.60
CA SER A 394 -26.95 8.42 14.57
C SER A 394 -26.41 8.11 15.97
N ALA A 395 -26.77 8.96 16.94
CA ALA A 395 -26.70 8.65 18.37
C ALA A 395 -28.05 8.12 18.86
N SER A 396 -28.14 6.81 19.07
CA SER A 396 -29.41 6.09 19.32
C SER A 396 -30.01 6.32 20.70
N ALA A 397 -29.19 6.60 21.72
CA ALA A 397 -29.64 6.75 23.11
C ALA A 397 -29.22 8.08 23.76
N GLY A 398 -28.22 8.75 23.21
CA GLY A 398 -27.61 9.97 23.73
C GLY A 398 -27.62 11.12 22.74
N LYS A 399 -26.66 12.03 22.94
CA LYS A 399 -26.46 13.18 22.07
C LYS A 399 -25.53 12.84 20.90
N LEU A 400 -25.72 13.56 19.81
CA LEU A 400 -24.73 13.71 18.75
C LEU A 400 -24.01 15.05 18.95
N THR A 401 -22.69 15.01 19.13
CA THR A 401 -21.86 16.22 19.21
C THR A 401 -21.09 16.40 17.91
N VAL A 402 -21.07 17.62 17.37
CA VAL A 402 -20.37 17.96 16.12
C VAL A 402 -19.55 19.22 16.33
N ASN A 403 -18.23 19.09 16.32
CA ASN A 403 -17.29 20.20 16.47
C ASN A 403 -16.40 20.33 15.23
N ALA A 404 -16.37 21.53 14.64
CA ALA A 404 -15.57 21.92 13.47
C ALA A 404 -15.68 20.97 12.25
N ALA A 405 -16.73 20.16 12.17
CA ALA A 405 -16.85 19.14 11.13
C ALA A 405 -17.38 19.72 9.80
N LYS A 406 -16.81 19.26 8.68
CA LYS A 406 -17.25 19.58 7.32
C LYS A 406 -17.91 18.35 6.70
N LEU A 407 -19.22 18.23 6.89
CA LEU A 407 -20.00 17.08 6.42
C LEU A 407 -20.64 17.38 5.06
N ASN A 408 -19.93 17.09 3.98
CA ASN A 408 -20.40 17.22 2.60
C ASN A 408 -20.62 15.83 1.95
N SER A 409 -21.79 15.64 1.36
CA SER A 409 -22.21 14.43 0.64
C SER A 409 -22.42 14.69 -0.87
N GLY A 410 -21.97 15.85 -1.35
CA GLY A 410 -22.03 16.26 -2.75
C GLY A 410 -23.46 16.23 -3.28
N LYS A 411 -23.78 15.20 -4.05
CA LYS A 411 -25.10 14.97 -4.66
C LYS A 411 -26.06 14.14 -3.82
N ASN A 412 -25.72 13.79 -2.59
CA ASN A 412 -26.58 13.03 -1.68
C ASN A 412 -26.87 13.74 -0.36
N ARG A 413 -27.67 13.09 0.46
CA ARG A 413 -28.15 13.58 1.75
C ARG A 413 -27.17 13.23 2.87
N VAL A 414 -26.93 14.22 3.73
CA VAL A 414 -26.41 14.03 5.10
C VAL A 414 -27.59 13.95 6.05
N GLN A 415 -27.67 12.89 6.85
CA GLN A 415 -28.68 12.71 7.91
C GLN A 415 -27.99 12.64 9.26
N LEU A 416 -28.43 13.49 10.18
CA LEU A 416 -27.93 13.53 11.54
C LEU A 416 -29.09 13.26 12.50
N TYR A 417 -28.89 12.37 13.46
CA TYR A 417 -29.87 12.04 14.49
C TYR A 417 -29.18 11.90 15.85
N GLY A 418 -29.79 12.51 16.87
CA GLY A 418 -29.41 12.31 18.26
C GLY A 418 -30.65 12.21 19.13
N ALA A 419 -30.80 11.09 19.83
CA ALA A 419 -31.98 10.82 20.68
C ALA A 419 -32.18 11.85 21.79
N LYS A 420 -31.09 12.48 22.26
CA LYS A 420 -31.10 13.58 23.26
C LYS A 420 -30.73 14.94 22.65
N GLY A 421 -30.84 15.08 21.33
CA GLY A 421 -30.49 16.30 20.59
C GLY A 421 -29.12 16.23 19.91
N ILE A 422 -28.83 17.30 19.17
CA ILE A 422 -27.61 17.49 18.40
C ILE A 422 -26.98 18.80 18.87
N ASP A 423 -25.75 18.74 19.36
CA ASP A 423 -24.97 19.92 19.76
C ASP A 423 -23.93 20.19 18.66
N VAL A 424 -23.95 21.40 18.07
CA VAL A 424 -23.02 21.80 17.00
C VAL A 424 -22.21 23.01 17.45
N THR A 425 -20.88 22.92 17.37
CA THR A 425 -19.95 24.01 17.68
C THR A 425 -19.09 24.35 16.47
N HIS A 426 -18.77 25.63 16.31
CA HIS A 426 -17.85 26.08 15.27
C HIS A 426 -16.40 25.74 15.65
N GLY A 427 -15.54 25.56 14.65
CA GLY A 427 -14.09 25.54 14.87
C GLY A 427 -13.52 26.95 15.01
N GLU A 428 -12.28 27.03 15.48
CA GLU A 428 -11.52 28.26 15.57
C GLU A 428 -10.31 28.23 14.61
N ILE A 429 -9.99 29.39 14.02
CA ILE A 429 -8.73 29.66 13.32
C ILE A 429 -8.14 30.92 13.94
N ILE A 430 -6.89 30.85 14.39
CA ILE A 430 -6.16 31.94 15.03
C ILE A 430 -4.88 32.20 14.24
N ASP A 431 -4.79 33.38 13.63
CA ASP A 431 -3.59 33.87 12.98
C ASP A 431 -3.03 35.07 13.74
N LYS A 432 -1.72 35.06 14.01
CA LYS A 432 -1.02 36.20 14.58
C LYS A 432 0.36 36.33 13.95
N GLU A 433 0.63 37.51 13.40
CA GLU A 433 1.92 37.88 12.83
C GLU A 433 2.40 39.17 13.50
N VAL A 434 3.67 39.20 13.93
CA VAL A 434 4.31 40.37 14.51
C VAL A 434 5.69 40.52 13.90
N THR A 435 5.98 41.68 13.32
CA THR A 435 7.29 42.01 12.77
C THR A 435 7.82 43.26 13.46
N SER A 436 9.05 43.20 13.95
CA SER A 436 9.80 44.34 14.45
C SER A 436 10.98 44.59 13.55
N SER A 437 11.17 45.85 13.14
CA SER A 437 12.30 46.28 12.34
C SER A 437 12.83 47.61 12.88
N ASN A 438 14.13 47.66 13.11
CA ASN A 438 14.89 48.78 13.61
C ASN A 438 16.05 49.03 12.65
N HIS A 439 16.09 50.25 12.12
CA HIS A 439 17.16 50.71 11.24
C HIS A 439 17.92 51.84 11.93
N LYS A 440 19.26 51.75 12.00
CA LYS A 440 20.07 52.91 12.35
C LYS A 440 20.13 53.83 11.14
N GLY A 441 19.41 54.95 11.19
CA GLY A 441 19.55 56.01 10.20
C GLY A 441 20.95 56.60 10.27
N GLY A 442 21.79 56.34 9.28
CA GLY A 442 23.05 57.06 9.09
C GLY A 442 22.74 58.49 8.66
N GLY A 443 22.69 59.42 9.61
CA GLY A 443 22.72 60.84 9.27
C GLY A 443 24.04 61.17 8.61
N LEU A 444 24.00 61.62 7.35
CA LEU A 444 25.11 62.34 6.72
C LEU A 444 25.19 63.72 7.40
N PHE A 445 26.13 63.89 8.31
CA PHE A 445 26.58 65.19 8.79
C PHE A 445 28.08 65.34 8.56
#